data_AF-A0A1V8M1B8-F1
#
_entry.id   AF-A0A1V8M1B8-F1
#
_cell.length_a   1.000
_cell.length_b   1.000
_cell.length_c   1.000
_cell.angle_alpha   90.00
_cell.angle_beta   90.00
_cell.angle_gamma   90.00
#
_symmetry.space_group_name_H-M   'P 1'
#
loop_
_entity.id
_entity.type
_entity.pdbx_description
1 polymer ?
#
loop_
_entity_poly.entity_id
_entity_poly.type
_entity_poly.pdbx_seq_one_letter_code
_entity_poly.pdbx_strand_id
1 'polypeptide(L)'
;MNPSGVSSAINRIEIEIDLAAVGASLEIDLQQSVFSSGEPMQLVFDTTANPAMAIIAELFYQGARIGYQEYPVLNSAQVQFDVEDLYVGTCQLIVRGETTGHQHAVQKSFTVSVVDSVGFIYPDNIGSYTEGDLIRGQDGNTYQCLITCWCNGSITYYAPGLGLAWSSAWELVSEGTAPVAKSDFSYPDGQG
;
A
#
# COMPACT_ATOMS: atom_id res chain seq x y z
N MET A 1 -64.33 0.60 -16.81
CA MET A 1 -63.12 0.31 -17.60
C MET A 1 -61.97 0.14 -16.62
N ASN A 2 -61.27 -0.99 -16.69
CA ASN A 2 -60.06 -1.36 -15.91
C ASN A 2 -58.84 -0.50 -16.34
N PRO A 3 -57.61 -0.63 -15.78
CA PRO A 3 -57.14 -1.18 -14.49
C PRO A 3 -56.01 -0.33 -13.81
N SER A 4 -55.43 -0.89 -12.73
CA SER A 4 -53.98 -0.85 -12.38
C SER A 4 -53.52 0.13 -11.30
N GLY A 5 -53.04 -0.44 -10.19
CA GLY A 5 -52.22 0.25 -9.21
C GLY A 5 -51.97 -0.59 -7.96
N VAL A 6 -51.41 -1.79 -8.10
CA VAL A 6 -50.89 -2.54 -6.94
C VAL A 6 -49.63 -1.82 -6.46
N SER A 7 -49.74 -1.02 -5.41
CA SER A 7 -48.57 -0.45 -4.74
C SER A 7 -48.06 -1.50 -3.75
N SER A 8 -46.96 -2.16 -4.10
CA SER A 8 -46.22 -3.03 -3.21
C SER A 8 -45.74 -2.22 -2.01
N ALA A 9 -46.34 -2.46 -0.84
CA ALA A 9 -45.80 -1.99 0.42
C ALA A 9 -44.50 -2.77 0.69
N ILE A 10 -43.36 -2.21 0.27
CA ILE A 10 -42.05 -2.71 0.69
C ILE A 10 -41.86 -2.26 2.13
N ASN A 11 -42.00 -3.20 3.06
CA ASN A 11 -41.54 -3.01 4.43
C ASN A 11 -40.01 -3.02 4.39
N ARG A 12 -39.37 -1.85 4.49
CA ARG A 12 -37.92 -1.75 4.69
C ARG A 12 -37.63 -2.25 6.10
N ILE A 13 -37.07 -3.44 6.18
CA ILE A 13 -36.43 -3.91 7.41
C ILE A 13 -35.06 -3.23 7.42
N GLU A 14 -34.91 -2.23 8.27
CA GLU A 14 -33.59 -1.72 8.66
C GLU A 14 -32.97 -2.78 9.57
N ILE A 15 -31.86 -3.38 9.12
CA ILE A 15 -31.06 -4.27 9.96
C ILE A 15 -30.18 -3.35 10.80
N GLU A 16 -30.65 -3.04 12.00
CA GLU A 16 -29.81 -2.47 13.05
C GLU A 16 -28.97 -3.64 13.61
N ILE A 17 -27.70 -3.70 13.22
CA ILE A 17 -26.78 -4.69 13.76
C ILE A 17 -26.27 -4.17 15.11
N ASP A 18 -26.96 -4.53 16.19
CA ASP A 18 -26.37 -4.53 17.53
C ASP A 18 -25.33 -5.67 17.61
N LEU A 19 -24.10 -5.43 17.17
CA LEU A 19 -23.00 -6.42 17.28
C LEU A 19 -22.08 -6.12 18.46
N ALA A 20 -22.62 -6.32 19.66
CA ALA A 20 -21.82 -6.70 20.81
C ALA A 20 -22.37 -8.04 21.34
N ALA A 21 -22.27 -9.09 20.52
CA ALA A 21 -22.44 -10.43 21.04
C ALA A 21 -21.29 -10.70 22.03
N VAL A 22 -21.62 -11.23 23.22
CA VAL A 22 -20.65 -11.90 24.08
C VAL A 22 -20.23 -13.18 23.35
N GLY A 23 -19.36 -13.07 22.35
CA GLY A 23 -19.10 -14.12 21.38
C GLY A 23 -17.94 -13.73 20.48
N ALA A 24 -16.94 -14.62 20.40
CA ALA A 24 -15.73 -14.52 19.59
C ALA A 24 -15.00 -13.15 19.66
N SER A 25 -13.94 -13.06 20.46
CA SER A 25 -12.99 -11.94 20.39
C SER A 25 -11.80 -12.31 19.52
N LEU A 26 -11.38 -11.37 18.67
CA LEU A 26 -10.14 -11.41 17.92
C LEU A 26 -9.40 -10.09 18.10
N GLU A 27 -8.21 -10.16 18.70
CA GLU A 27 -7.28 -9.05 18.82
C GLU A 27 -6.08 -9.28 17.90
N ILE A 28 -5.63 -8.19 17.27
CA ILE A 28 -4.49 -8.18 16.36
C ILE A 28 -3.62 -6.99 16.77
N ASP A 29 -2.34 -7.27 17.03
CA ASP A 29 -1.32 -6.27 17.33
C ASP A 29 -0.25 -6.31 16.23
N LEU A 30 -0.21 -5.26 15.42
CA LEU A 30 0.76 -5.12 14.33
C LEU A 30 2.07 -4.61 14.92
N GLN A 31 3.14 -5.39 14.77
CA GLN A 31 4.47 -4.97 15.23
C GLN A 31 5.01 -3.78 14.42
N GLN A 32 4.62 -3.71 13.15
CA GLN A 32 4.94 -2.61 12.25
C GLN A 32 3.86 -2.45 11.18
N SER A 33 3.60 -1.21 10.79
CA SER A 33 2.61 -0.85 9.76
C SER A 33 3.19 0.04 8.67
N VAL A 34 4.50 0.33 8.73
CA VAL A 34 5.20 1.16 7.75
C VAL A 34 6.45 0.41 7.26
N PHE A 35 6.61 0.32 5.95
CA PHE A 35 7.65 -0.46 5.29
C PHE A 35 8.28 0.33 4.16
N SER A 36 9.48 -0.05 3.77
CA SER A 36 10.21 0.54 2.65
C SER A 36 9.99 -0.25 1.36
N SER A 37 9.74 0.43 0.24
CA SER A 37 9.72 -0.21 -1.08
C SER A 37 11.11 -0.75 -1.46
N GLY A 38 11.15 -1.83 -2.24
CA GLY A 38 12.37 -2.46 -2.74
C GLY A 38 13.00 -3.50 -1.80
N GLU A 39 12.51 -3.63 -0.57
CA GLU A 39 12.91 -4.67 0.37
C GLU A 39 11.77 -5.70 0.54
N PRO A 40 12.07 -6.99 0.75
CA PRO A 40 11.03 -7.98 1.06
C PRO A 40 10.31 -7.58 2.35
N MET A 41 8.99 -7.40 2.25
CA MET A 41 8.19 -6.93 3.37
C MET A 41 7.86 -8.11 4.30
N GLN A 42 8.36 -8.07 5.53
CA GLN A 42 8.00 -9.02 6.58
C GLN A 42 6.96 -8.41 7.53
N LEU A 43 5.69 -8.64 7.27
CA LEU A 43 4.60 -8.18 8.12
C LEU A 43 4.36 -9.16 9.25
N VAL A 44 4.69 -8.74 10.46
CA VAL A 44 4.54 -9.53 11.68
C VAL A 44 3.45 -8.95 12.55
N PHE A 45 2.53 -9.81 12.99
CA PHE A 45 1.50 -9.43 13.96
C PHE A 45 1.22 -10.55 14.95
N ASP A 46 0.94 -10.14 16.18
CA ASP A 46 0.47 -11.04 17.21
C ASP A 46 -1.06 -11.08 17.16
N THR A 47 -1.61 -12.27 17.24
CA THR A 47 -3.05 -12.48 17.24
C THR A 47 -3.48 -13.22 18.50
N THR A 48 -4.55 -12.75 19.11
CA THR A 48 -5.20 -13.43 20.24
C THR A 48 -6.66 -13.67 19.89
N ALA A 49 -7.09 -14.92 19.96
CA ALA A 49 -8.42 -15.38 19.61
C ALA A 49 -9.07 -16.11 20.79
N ASN A 50 -10.33 -15.79 21.04
CA ASN A 50 -11.14 -16.52 22.02
C ASN A 50 -12.61 -16.60 21.54
N PRO A 51 -13.14 -17.79 21.22
CA PRO A 51 -12.51 -19.11 21.32
C PRO A 51 -11.51 -19.37 20.18
N ALA A 52 -10.90 -20.57 20.18
CA ALA A 52 -10.07 -21.02 19.07
C ALA A 52 -10.80 -20.89 17.71
N MET A 53 -10.13 -20.35 16.71
CA MET A 53 -10.69 -20.05 15.39
C MET A 53 -9.66 -20.18 14.27
N ALA A 54 -10.12 -20.42 13.04
CA ALA A 54 -9.28 -20.28 11.86
C ALA A 54 -9.20 -18.81 11.48
N ILE A 55 -7.98 -18.29 11.33
CA ILE A 55 -7.75 -16.91 10.93
C ILE A 55 -7.27 -16.87 9.50
N ILE A 56 -7.92 -16.04 8.69
CA ILE A 56 -7.58 -15.74 7.31
C ILE A 56 -7.05 -14.31 7.26
N ALA A 57 -5.80 -14.14 6.86
CA ALA A 57 -5.18 -12.84 6.61
C ALA A 57 -5.07 -12.61 5.10
N GLU A 58 -5.65 -11.52 4.62
CA GLU A 58 -5.58 -11.09 3.23
C GLU A 58 -5.01 -9.68 3.12
N LEU A 59 -4.05 -9.51 2.22
CA LEU A 59 -3.46 -8.20 1.94
C LEU A 59 -3.92 -7.72 0.57
N PHE A 60 -4.39 -6.48 0.50
CA PHE A 60 -4.89 -5.84 -0.72
C PHE A 60 -4.09 -4.58 -1.04
N TYR A 61 -3.72 -4.43 -2.31
CA TYR A 61 -3.16 -3.19 -2.87
C TYR A 61 -4.01 -2.74 -4.05
N GLN A 62 -4.49 -1.50 -4.02
CA GLN A 62 -5.42 -0.94 -5.04
C GLN A 62 -6.64 -1.86 -5.35
N GLY A 63 -7.11 -2.62 -4.36
CA GLY A 63 -8.23 -3.56 -4.50
C GLY A 63 -7.85 -4.94 -5.06
N ALA A 64 -6.61 -5.15 -5.49
CA ALA A 64 -6.11 -6.48 -5.85
C ALA A 64 -5.56 -7.20 -4.61
N ARG A 65 -5.92 -8.48 -4.43
CA ARG A 65 -5.35 -9.30 -3.35
C ARG A 65 -3.94 -9.74 -3.74
N ILE A 66 -2.97 -9.27 -2.98
CA ILE A 66 -1.54 -9.53 -3.17
C ILE A 66 -0.98 -10.52 -2.15
N GLY A 67 -1.74 -10.82 -1.11
CA GLY A 67 -1.37 -11.79 -0.09
C GLY A 67 -2.57 -12.55 0.47
N TYR A 68 -2.38 -13.85 0.72
CA TYR A 68 -3.31 -14.72 1.45
C TYR A 68 -2.55 -15.67 2.36
N GLN A 69 -2.97 -15.77 3.61
CA GLN A 69 -2.52 -16.80 4.55
C GLN A 69 -3.66 -17.22 5.46
N GLU A 70 -3.67 -18.49 5.86
CA GLU A 70 -4.67 -19.03 6.78
C GLU A 70 -3.99 -19.90 7.83
N TYR A 71 -4.29 -19.65 9.10
CA TYR A 71 -3.72 -20.39 10.22
C TYR A 71 -4.75 -20.64 11.33
N PRO A 72 -4.75 -21.84 11.92
CA PRO A 72 -5.54 -22.10 13.11
C PRO A 72 -4.91 -21.43 14.33
N VAL A 73 -5.70 -20.66 15.09
CA VAL A 73 -5.26 -20.01 16.33
C VAL A 73 -6.08 -20.54 17.49
N LEU A 74 -5.40 -21.19 18.44
CA LEU A 74 -6.03 -21.79 19.62
C LEU A 74 -6.31 -20.77 20.72
N ASN A 75 -5.35 -19.88 20.96
CA ASN A 75 -5.48 -18.79 21.93
C ASN A 75 -4.65 -17.59 21.45
N SER A 76 -3.34 -17.76 21.29
CA SER A 76 -2.46 -16.73 20.72
C SER A 76 -1.48 -17.33 19.73
N ALA A 77 -1.13 -16.57 18.70
CA ALA A 77 -0.10 -16.92 17.72
C ALA A 77 0.60 -15.66 17.22
N GLN A 78 1.85 -15.80 16.79
CA GLN A 78 2.52 -14.79 15.98
C GLN A 78 2.46 -15.24 14.53
N VAL A 79 2.02 -14.35 13.65
CA VAL A 79 1.91 -14.61 12.21
C VAL A 79 2.93 -13.76 11.49
N GLN A 80 3.66 -14.38 10.56
CA GLN A 80 4.58 -13.70 9.66
C GLN A 80 4.07 -13.85 8.23
N PHE A 81 3.90 -12.69 7.59
CA PHE A 81 3.44 -12.56 6.23
C PHE A 81 4.57 -11.93 5.40
N ASP A 82 5.21 -12.74 4.57
CA ASP A 82 6.22 -12.26 3.62
C ASP A 82 5.53 -11.84 2.31
N VAL A 83 5.78 -10.62 1.86
CA VAL A 83 5.28 -10.09 0.58
C VAL A 83 6.45 -9.62 -0.26
N GLU A 84 6.53 -10.15 -1.47
CA GLU A 84 7.49 -9.72 -2.49
C GLU A 84 6.87 -8.61 -3.36
N ASP A 85 7.71 -7.75 -3.93
CA ASP A 85 7.35 -6.77 -4.96
C ASP A 85 6.17 -5.84 -4.62
N LEU A 86 6.28 -5.16 -3.47
CA LEU A 86 5.33 -4.14 -3.06
C LEU A 86 5.67 -2.76 -3.64
N TYR A 87 4.68 -2.18 -4.31
CA TYR A 87 4.74 -0.79 -4.77
C TYR A 87 4.44 0.19 -3.63
N VAL A 88 5.01 1.39 -3.74
CA VAL A 88 4.73 2.49 -2.83
C VAL A 88 3.23 2.77 -2.76
N GLY A 89 2.72 3.01 -1.56
CA GLY A 89 1.33 3.33 -1.31
C GLY A 89 0.76 2.61 -0.10
N THR A 90 -0.57 2.64 0.02
CA THR A 90 -1.28 2.05 1.14
C THR A 90 -1.89 0.71 0.78
N CYS A 91 -1.52 -0.34 1.51
CA CYS A 91 -2.14 -1.64 1.50
C CYS A 91 -3.20 -1.73 2.61
N GLN A 92 -4.24 -2.54 2.36
CA GLN A 92 -5.21 -2.91 3.39
C GLN A 92 -4.98 -4.36 3.79
N LEU A 93 -4.64 -4.58 5.06
CA LEU A 93 -4.63 -5.89 5.68
C LEU A 93 -6.02 -6.16 6.26
N ILE A 94 -6.67 -7.23 5.82
CA ILE A 94 -7.94 -7.70 6.35
C ILE A 94 -7.68 -9.04 7.03
N VAL A 95 -7.95 -9.11 8.33
CA VAL A 95 -7.82 -10.32 9.13
C VAL A 95 -9.21 -10.76 9.56
N ARG A 96 -9.63 -11.95 9.14
CA ARG A 96 -10.92 -12.55 9.50
C ARG A 96 -10.69 -13.77 10.37
N GLY A 97 -11.43 -13.90 11.46
CA GLY A 97 -11.47 -15.09 12.30
C GLY A 97 -12.83 -15.76 12.19
N GLU A 98 -12.85 -17.07 11.90
CA GLU A 98 -14.06 -17.88 11.86
C GLU A 98 -14.00 -19.00 12.90
N THR A 99 -14.98 -19.02 13.80
CA THR A 99 -15.10 -20.06 14.82
C THR A 99 -15.43 -21.43 14.22
N THR A 100 -14.98 -22.50 14.88
CA THR A 100 -15.31 -23.88 14.50
C THR A 100 -16.83 -24.08 14.45
N GLY A 101 -17.38 -24.31 13.25
CA GLY A 101 -18.82 -24.41 13.00
C GLY A 101 -19.47 -23.17 12.35
N HIS A 102 -18.67 -22.17 11.95
CA HIS A 102 -19.09 -20.96 11.21
C HIS A 102 -20.20 -20.12 11.89
N GLN A 103 -20.37 -20.26 13.21
CA GLN A 103 -21.45 -19.57 13.92
C GLN A 103 -21.12 -18.10 14.23
N HIS A 104 -19.83 -17.79 14.38
CA HIS A 104 -19.34 -16.44 14.63
C HIS A 104 -18.14 -16.16 13.73
N ALA A 105 -18.15 -14.97 13.13
CA ALA A 105 -17.06 -14.43 12.35
C ALA A 105 -16.73 -13.01 12.85
N VAL A 106 -15.45 -12.71 12.97
CA VAL A 106 -14.92 -11.40 13.36
C VAL A 106 -13.93 -10.93 12.33
N GLN A 107 -13.91 -9.63 12.06
CA GLN A 107 -12.99 -9.02 11.11
C GLN A 107 -12.30 -7.81 11.73
N LYS A 108 -11.00 -7.68 11.45
CA LYS A 108 -10.21 -6.48 11.72
C LYS A 108 -9.56 -6.03 10.42
N SER A 109 -9.45 -4.72 10.24
CA SER A 109 -8.84 -4.12 9.07
C SER A 109 -7.79 -3.12 9.51
N PHE A 110 -6.63 -3.18 8.86
CA PHE A 110 -5.49 -2.33 9.16
C PHE A 110 -4.94 -1.73 7.88
N THR A 111 -4.36 -0.54 8.01
CA THR A 111 -3.63 0.11 6.93
C THR A 111 -2.15 -0.15 7.11
N VAL A 112 -1.52 -0.68 6.06
CA VAL A 112 -0.08 -0.86 5.97
C VAL A 112 0.43 0.11 4.91
N SER A 113 1.43 0.92 5.22
CA SER A 113 1.99 1.90 4.30
C SER A 113 3.35 1.45 3.82
N VAL A 114 3.50 1.32 2.51
CA VAL A 114 4.80 1.16 1.86
C VAL A 114 5.24 2.55 1.44
N VAL A 115 6.22 3.07 2.16
CA VAL A 115 6.88 4.32 1.81
C VAL A 115 8.09 4.03 0.96
N ASP A 116 8.45 5.00 0.15
CA ASP A 116 9.66 4.92 -0.64
C ASP A 116 10.88 5.13 0.25
N SER A 117 11.95 4.36 0.01
CA SER A 117 13.22 4.46 0.74
C SER A 117 14.16 5.51 0.18
N VAL A 118 13.74 6.26 -0.85
CA VAL A 118 14.51 7.32 -1.51
C VAL A 118 15.24 8.25 -0.54
N GLY A 119 16.57 8.15 -0.57
CA GLY A 119 17.47 9.06 0.15
C GLY A 119 17.59 10.43 -0.52
N PHE A 120 17.21 10.55 -1.80
CA PHE A 120 17.38 11.78 -2.57
C PHE A 120 16.20 12.11 -3.48
N ILE A 121 15.93 13.41 -3.64
CA ILE A 121 14.98 13.96 -4.60
C ILE A 121 15.77 14.54 -5.78
N TYR A 122 15.33 14.27 -7.01
CA TYR A 122 15.89 14.87 -8.22
C TYR A 122 15.17 16.20 -8.52
N PRO A 123 15.88 17.30 -8.86
CA PRO A 123 17.30 17.39 -9.23
C PRO A 123 18.24 17.83 -8.09
N ASP A 124 17.78 17.82 -6.84
CA ASP A 124 18.43 18.53 -5.72
C ASP A 124 19.87 18.08 -5.42
N ASN A 125 20.25 16.86 -5.82
CA ASN A 125 21.56 16.26 -5.52
C ASN A 125 22.35 15.85 -6.78
N ILE A 126 22.11 16.50 -7.91
CA ILE A 126 22.93 16.30 -9.12
C ILE A 126 24.41 16.57 -8.79
N GLY A 127 25.26 15.61 -9.14
CA GLY A 127 26.69 15.57 -8.83
C GLY A 127 27.05 14.59 -7.70
N SER A 128 26.07 14.07 -6.97
CA SER A 128 26.28 13.16 -5.83
C SER A 128 25.64 11.78 -6.00
N TYR A 129 24.85 11.56 -7.04
CA TYR A 129 24.25 10.25 -7.29
C TYR A 129 25.32 9.24 -7.66
N THR A 130 25.21 8.04 -7.11
CA THR A 130 26.04 6.88 -7.39
C THR A 130 25.18 5.75 -7.94
N GLU A 131 25.81 4.81 -8.66
CA GLU A 131 25.12 3.64 -9.19
C GLU A 131 24.46 2.83 -8.06
N GLY A 132 23.20 2.49 -8.24
CA GLY A 132 22.36 1.86 -7.22
C GLY A 132 21.53 2.82 -6.36
N ASP A 133 21.82 4.13 -6.38
CA ASP A 133 21.02 5.09 -5.60
C ASP A 133 19.57 5.11 -6.08
N LEU A 134 18.66 5.00 -5.12
CA LEU A 134 17.23 5.21 -5.32
C LEU A 134 16.91 6.69 -5.10
N ILE A 135 16.34 7.30 -6.13
CA ILE A 135 15.93 8.70 -6.11
C ILE A 135 14.46 8.87 -6.48
N ARG A 136 13.89 10.01 -6.08
CA ARG A 136 12.55 10.42 -6.47
C ARG A 136 12.60 11.35 -7.67
N GLY A 137 11.99 10.95 -8.78
CA GLY A 137 11.78 11.78 -9.97
C GLY A 137 10.72 12.86 -9.73
N GLN A 138 10.72 13.90 -10.59
CA GLN A 138 9.75 15.01 -10.49
C GLN A 138 8.31 14.56 -10.80
N ASP A 139 8.15 13.46 -11.52
CA ASP A 139 6.89 12.78 -11.79
C ASP A 139 6.37 11.96 -10.60
N GLY A 140 7.13 11.87 -9.52
CA GLY A 140 6.77 11.13 -8.31
C GLY A 140 7.20 9.68 -8.31
N ASN A 141 7.79 9.20 -9.40
CA ASN A 141 8.26 7.82 -9.54
C ASN A 141 9.64 7.63 -8.91
N THR A 142 9.93 6.39 -8.52
CA THR A 142 11.23 6.01 -7.94
C THR A 142 12.12 5.44 -9.03
N TYR A 143 13.35 5.94 -9.10
CA TYR A 143 14.33 5.52 -10.08
C TYR A 143 15.63 5.08 -9.43
N GLN A 144 16.23 4.01 -9.96
CA GLN A 144 17.56 3.56 -9.59
C GLN A 144 18.59 4.09 -10.60
N CYS A 145 19.68 4.67 -10.10
CA CYS A 145 20.78 5.09 -10.95
C CYS A 145 21.50 3.87 -11.54
N LEU A 146 21.57 3.78 -12.87
CA LEU A 146 22.29 2.73 -13.59
C LEU A 146 23.74 3.12 -13.89
N ILE A 147 23.97 4.38 -14.26
CA ILE A 147 25.28 4.86 -14.70
C ILE A 147 25.55 6.22 -14.08
N THR A 148 26.44 6.24 -13.10
CA THR A 148 26.80 7.44 -12.30
C THR A 148 27.03 8.69 -13.16
N CYS A 149 27.74 8.60 -14.28
CA CYS A 149 28.03 9.77 -15.11
C CYS A 149 26.80 10.32 -15.84
N TRP A 150 25.80 9.48 -16.13
CA TRP A 150 24.56 9.90 -16.79
C TRP A 150 23.49 10.34 -15.78
N CYS A 151 23.43 9.70 -14.60
CA CYS A 151 22.56 10.13 -13.50
C CYS A 151 22.86 11.58 -13.06
N ASN A 152 24.13 11.98 -13.13
CA ASN A 152 24.59 13.34 -12.85
C ASN A 152 24.76 14.19 -14.12
N GLY A 153 24.24 13.72 -15.26
CA GLY A 153 24.39 14.35 -16.57
C GLY A 153 23.35 15.45 -16.84
N SER A 154 23.23 15.82 -18.12
CA SER A 154 22.30 16.86 -18.56
C SER A 154 20.85 16.52 -18.22
N ILE A 155 20.15 17.44 -17.55
CA ILE A 155 18.73 17.32 -17.17
C ILE A 155 17.87 17.04 -18.43
N THR A 156 18.11 17.75 -19.54
CA THR A 156 17.34 17.58 -20.78
C THR A 156 17.36 16.15 -21.32
N TYR A 157 18.48 15.45 -21.13
CA TYR A 157 18.66 14.09 -21.64
C TYR A 157 18.35 13.03 -20.58
N TYR A 158 18.81 13.24 -19.35
CA TYR A 158 18.87 12.21 -18.33
C TYR A 158 18.00 12.50 -17.11
N ALA A 159 17.13 13.52 -17.12
CA ALA A 159 16.15 13.67 -16.05
C ALA A 159 15.27 12.40 -15.95
N PRO A 160 15.14 11.77 -14.78
CA PRO A 160 14.36 10.55 -14.61
C PRO A 160 12.90 10.77 -15.05
N GLY A 161 12.34 9.84 -15.83
CA GLY A 161 10.97 9.90 -16.34
C GLY A 161 10.66 10.97 -17.40
N LEU A 162 11.50 12.01 -17.52
CA LEU A 162 11.23 13.19 -18.35
C LEU A 162 12.27 13.43 -19.47
N GLY A 163 13.52 13.01 -19.26
CA GLY A 163 14.63 13.28 -20.17
C GLY A 163 14.58 12.46 -21.46
N LEU A 164 15.10 12.99 -22.56
CA LEU A 164 15.03 12.34 -23.88
C LEU A 164 15.67 10.94 -23.95
N ALA A 165 16.60 10.65 -23.04
CA ALA A 165 17.34 9.40 -22.92
C ALA A 165 17.39 8.93 -21.44
N TRP A 166 16.37 9.26 -20.64
CA TRP A 166 16.38 8.99 -19.21
C TRP A 166 16.60 7.51 -18.88
N SER A 167 16.01 6.61 -19.67
CA SER A 167 16.08 5.17 -19.47
C SER A 167 17.46 4.57 -19.74
N SER A 168 18.40 5.37 -20.26
CA SER A 168 19.81 4.98 -20.33
C SER A 168 20.53 5.20 -19.00
N ALA A 169 20.10 6.20 -18.23
CA ALA A 169 20.70 6.59 -16.95
C ALA A 169 20.00 5.97 -15.74
N TRP A 170 18.71 5.68 -15.86
CA TRP A 170 17.84 5.29 -14.77
C TRP A 170 16.98 4.08 -15.12
N GLU A 171 16.74 3.23 -14.12
CA GLU A 171 15.72 2.19 -14.16
C GLU A 171 14.52 2.62 -13.31
N LEU A 172 13.31 2.45 -13.84
CA LEU A 172 12.08 2.69 -13.08
C LEU A 172 11.87 1.53 -12.11
N VAL A 173 11.87 1.82 -10.81
CA VAL A 173 11.72 0.82 -9.74
C VAL A 173 10.27 0.74 -9.27
N SER A 174 9.62 1.89 -9.08
CA SER A 174 8.22 1.92 -8.68
C SER A 174 7.51 3.17 -9.18
N GLU A 175 6.23 2.99 -9.49
CA GLU A 175 5.34 4.10 -9.76
C GLU A 175 4.95 4.77 -8.44
N GLY A 176 5.01 6.10 -8.40
CA GLY A 176 4.56 6.88 -7.26
C GLY A 176 3.55 7.94 -7.69
N THR A 177 3.05 8.71 -6.72
CA THR A 177 2.24 9.89 -7.03
C THR A 177 3.17 11.09 -7.15
N ALA A 178 3.04 11.84 -8.25
CA ALA A 178 3.74 13.13 -8.41
C ALA A 178 3.60 13.96 -7.12
N PRO A 179 4.71 14.45 -6.54
CA PRO A 179 4.62 15.37 -5.41
C PRO A 179 3.73 16.53 -5.85
N VAL A 180 2.73 16.87 -5.04
CA VAL A 180 1.84 18.02 -5.31
C VAL A 180 2.74 19.20 -5.61
N ALA A 181 2.69 19.68 -6.85
CA ALA A 181 3.59 20.72 -7.33
C ALA A 181 3.60 21.86 -6.30
N LYS A 182 4.76 22.11 -5.70
CA LYS A 182 4.96 23.33 -4.93
C LYS A 182 4.82 24.46 -5.93
N SER A 183 3.66 25.09 -5.96
CA SER A 183 3.34 26.22 -6.83
C SER A 183 4.13 27.44 -6.34
N ASP A 184 5.45 27.46 -6.53
CA ASP A 184 6.30 28.64 -6.33
C ASP A 184 7.66 28.52 -7.04
N PHE A 185 7.76 27.75 -8.13
CA PHE A 185 8.92 27.86 -9.02
C PHE A 185 8.66 28.95 -10.06
N SER A 186 8.91 30.20 -9.67
CA SER A 186 9.03 31.32 -10.61
C SER A 186 10.33 31.15 -11.38
N TYR A 187 10.25 30.88 -12.68
CA TYR A 187 11.39 31.10 -13.59
C TYR A 187 11.78 32.58 -13.48
N PRO A 188 13.06 32.94 -13.31
CA PRO A 188 13.47 34.32 -13.47
C PRO A 188 13.31 34.68 -14.95
N ASP A 189 12.46 35.67 -15.21
CA ASP A 189 12.26 36.25 -16.53
C ASP A 189 13.62 36.65 -17.16
N GLY A 190 13.81 36.21 -18.40
CA GLY A 190 14.58 36.84 -19.47
C GLY A 190 15.93 37.49 -19.15
N GLN A 191 17.00 36.86 -19.65
CA GLN A 191 18.06 37.55 -20.39
C GLN A 191 18.32 36.68 -21.64
N GLY A 192 18.01 37.11 -22.85
CA GLY A 192 18.62 38.24 -23.54
C GLY A 192 19.50 37.66 -24.64
#